data_AF-A0A7Y5A7M1-F1
#
_entry.id   AF-A0A7Y5A7M1-F1
#
_cell.length_a   1.000
_cell.length_b   1.000
_cell.length_c   1.000
_cell.angle_alpha   90.00
_cell.angle_beta   90.00
_cell.angle_gamma   90.00
#
_symmetry.space_group_name_H-M   'P 1'
#
loop_
_entity.id
_entity.type
_entity.pdbx_description
1 polymer ?
#
loop_
_entity_poly.entity_id
_entity_poly.type
_entity_poly.pdbx_seq_one_letter_code
_entity_poly.pdbx_strand_id
1 'polypeptide(L)' 'MLSLPSAWLAELNDQPALVADPDGRAAVLGELAMSAYRRTDVDADQLADMLEFAEAARLWALLEQEEAA' A
#
# COMPACT_ATOMS: atom_id res chain seq x y z
N MET A 1 -18.20 -2.93 -4.18
CA MET A 1 -16.84 -3.03 -4.75
C MET A 1 -16.09 -1.81 -4.28
N LEU A 2 -14.96 -2.00 -3.59
CA LEU A 2 -14.10 -0.88 -3.17
C LEU A 2 -13.58 -0.18 -4.43
N SER A 3 -13.94 1.09 -4.63
CA SER A 3 -13.43 1.92 -5.72
C SER A 3 -12.15 2.63 -5.24
N LEU A 4 -11.10 1.85 -4.99
CA LEU A 4 -9.82 2.43 -4.53
C LEU A 4 -9.12 3.19 -5.68
N PRO A 5 -8.33 4.23 -5.36
CA PRO A 5 -7.59 4.98 -6.37
C PRO A 5 -6.68 4.10 -7.21
N SER A 6 -6.74 4.23 -8.54
CA SER A 6 -5.98 3.40 -9.48
C SER A 6 -4.46 3.55 -9.31
N ALA A 7 -3.97 4.76 -9.03
CA ALA A 7 -2.56 5.01 -8.75
C ALA A 7 -2.08 4.25 -7.51
N TRP A 8 -2.89 4.22 -6.45
CA TRP A 8 -2.58 3.47 -5.24
C TRP A 8 -2.57 1.96 -5.50
N LEU A 9 -3.55 1.46 -6.27
CA LEU A 9 -3.57 0.05 -6.69
C LEU A 9 -2.37 -0.32 -7.56
N ALA A 10 -1.88 0.57 -8.42
CA ALA A 10 -0.71 0.32 -9.24
C ALA A 10 0.55 0.13 -8.38
N GLU A 11 0.75 0.98 -7.37
CA GLU A 11 1.85 0.83 -6.41
C GLU A 11 1.73 -0.47 -5.59
N LEU A 12 0.53 -0.83 -5.13
CA LEU A 12 0.29 -2.06 -4.37
C LEU A 12 0.56 -3.33 -5.20
N ASN A 13 0.24 -3.28 -6.50
CA ASN A 13 0.44 -4.43 -7.40
C ASN A 13 1.88 -4.54 -7.93
N ASP A 14 2.75 -3.55 -7.67
CA ASP A 14 4.17 -3.59 -8.03
C ASP A 14 4.97 -4.41 -7.00
N GLN A 15 4.70 -5.72 -6.99
CA GLN A 15 5.33 -6.68 -6.10
C GLN A 15 6.87 -6.67 -6.16
N PRO A 16 7.52 -6.60 -7.34
CA PRO A 16 8.98 -6.52 -7.39
C PRO A 16 9.54 -5.29 -6.67
N ALA A 17 8.88 -4.13 -6.79
CA ALA A 17 9.32 -2.94 -6.08
C ALA A 17 9.05 -3.02 -4.57
N LEU A 18 7.92 -3.63 -4.16
CA LEU A 18 7.62 -3.89 -2.75
C LEU A 18 8.68 -4.78 -2.10
N VAL A 19 9.09 -5.88 -2.74
CA VAL A 19 10.16 -6.75 -2.23
C VAL A 19 11.52 -6.05 -2.22
N ALA A 20 11.79 -5.15 -3.19
CA ALA A 20 13.04 -4.41 -3.23
C ALA A 20 13.18 -3.36 -2.11
N ASP A 21 12.09 -2.73 -1.68
CA ASP A 21 12.06 -1.70 -0.62
C ASP A 21 10.73 -1.73 0.18
N PRO A 22 10.54 -2.71 1.09
CA PRO A 22 9.26 -2.90 1.77
C PRO A 22 8.80 -1.67 2.56
N ASP A 23 9.69 -1.12 3.39
CA ASP A 23 9.35 0.01 4.26
C ASP A 23 9.13 1.30 3.45
N GLY A 24 9.95 1.57 2.43
CA GLY A 24 9.80 2.75 1.58
C GLY A 24 8.52 2.71 0.75
N ARG A 25 8.18 1.56 0.17
CA ARG A 25 6.94 1.41 -0.62
C ARG A 25 5.69 1.42 0.26
N ALA A 26 5.74 0.87 1.48
CA ALA A 26 4.65 1.00 2.44
C ALA A 26 4.40 2.47 2.85
N ALA A 27 5.46 3.26 3.05
CA ALA A 27 5.33 4.70 3.31
C ALA A 27 4.67 5.44 2.14
N VAL A 28 5.04 5.12 0.89
CA VAL A 28 4.39 5.69 -0.31
C VAL A 28 2.91 5.34 -0.37
N LEU A 29 2.54 4.07 -0.14
CA LEU A 29 1.14 3.62 -0.10
C LEU A 29 0.35 4.36 0.99
N GLY A 30 0.91 4.54 2.18
CA GLY A 30 0.30 5.30 3.27
C GLY A 30 0.07 6.77 2.90
N GLU A 31 1.06 7.44 2.30
CA GLU A 31 0.91 8.84 1.86
C GLU A 31 -0.13 9.00 0.75
N LEU A 32 -0.18 8.08 -0.21
CA LEU A 32 -1.19 8.07 -1.26
C LEU A 32 -2.61 7.88 -0.69
N ALA A 33 -2.78 6.98 0.29
CA ALA A 33 -4.03 6.77 0.99
C ALA A 33 -4.49 8.03 1.74
N MET A 34 -3.59 8.63 2.53
CA MET A 34 -3.86 9.88 3.24
C MET A 34 -4.17 11.04 2.29
N SER A 35 -3.48 11.12 1.16
CA SER A 35 -3.71 12.13 0.12
C SER A 35 -5.08 11.97 -0.54
N ALA A 36 -5.51 10.74 -0.83
CA ALA A 36 -6.84 10.44 -1.36
C ALA A 36 -7.95 10.82 -0.36
N TYR A 37 -7.78 10.47 0.93
CA TYR A 37 -8.73 10.83 1.97
C TYR A 37 -8.85 12.35 2.15
N ARG A 38 -7.72 13.08 2.15
CA ARG A 38 -7.73 14.56 2.20
C ARG A 38 -8.44 15.21 1.02
N ARG A 39 -8.45 14.58 -0.15
CA ARG A 39 -9.19 15.02 -1.34
C ARG A 39 -10.64 14.53 -1.35
N THR A 40 -11.07 13.78 -0.34
CA THR A 40 -12.39 13.14 -0.26
C THR A 40 -12.66 12.13 -1.38
N ASP A 41 -11.59 11.61 -2.00
CA ASP A 41 -11.69 10.56 -3.04
C ASP A 41 -12.08 9.20 -2.43
N VAL A 42 -11.77 9.02 -1.14
CA VAL A 42 -12.11 7.85 -0.33
C VAL A 42 -12.66 8.31 1.02
N ASP A 43 -13.54 7.50 1.61
CA ASP A 43 -14.03 7.71 2.97
C ASP A 43 -13.08 7.16 4.04
N ALA A 44 -13.46 7.28 5.31
CA ALA A 44 -12.64 6.85 6.43
C ALA A 44 -12.49 5.32 6.52
N ASP A 45 -13.51 4.57 6.11
CA ASP A 45 -13.48 3.10 6.13
C ASP A 45 -12.53 2.61 5.02
N GLN A 46 -12.64 3.20 3.83
CA GLN A 46 -11.72 2.95 2.71
C GLN A 46 -10.28 3.37 3.03
N LEU A 47 -10.08 4.48 3.76
CA LEU A 47 -8.75 4.85 4.24
C LEU A 47 -8.18 3.78 5.17
N ALA A 48 -8.97 3.28 6.11
CA ALA A 48 -8.53 2.23 7.03
C ALA A 48 -8.13 0.96 6.26
N ASP A 49 -8.95 0.52 5.30
CA ASP A 49 -8.64 -0.61 4.42
C ASP A 49 -7.32 -0.39 3.67
N MET A 50 -7.12 0.80 3.09
CA MET A 50 -5.88 1.12 2.35
C MET A 50 -4.64 1.06 3.25
N LEU A 51 -4.73 1.55 4.49
CA LEU A 51 -3.61 1.49 5.44
C LEU A 51 -3.33 0.05 5.90
N GLU A 52 -4.38 -0.75 6.10
CA GLU A 52 -4.24 -2.17 6.43
C GLU A 52 -3.57 -2.94 5.29
N PHE A 53 -3.99 -2.72 4.05
CA PHE A 53 -3.34 -3.33 2.89
C PHE A 53 -1.88 -2.90 2.71
N ALA A 54 -1.55 -1.62 2.98
CA ALA A 54 -0.18 -1.15 2.92
C ALA A 54 0.73 -1.87 3.93
N GLU A 55 0.25 -2.08 5.16
CA GLU A 55 0.99 -2.82 6.18
C GLU A 55 1.07 -4.32 5.86
N ALA A 56 -0.01 -4.93 5.37
CA ALA A 56 -0.01 -6.32 4.94
C ALA A 56 1.00 -6.56 3.81
N ALA A 57 1.07 -5.65 2.83
CA ALA A 57 2.06 -5.71 1.75
C ALA A 57 3.50 -5.57 2.27
N ARG A 58 3.73 -4.69 3.25
CA ARG A 58 5.04 -4.53 3.91
C ARG A 58 5.49 -5.82 4.59
N LEU A 59 4.60 -6.43 5.38
CA LEU A 59 4.89 -7.68 6.09
C LEU A 59 5.15 -8.84 5.13
N TRP A 60 4.35 -8.96 4.06
CA TRP A 60 4.59 -9.94 3.01
C TRP A 60 5.96 -9.74 2.36
N ALA A 61 6.28 -8.52 1.94
CA ALA A 61 7.54 -8.22 1.26
C ALA A 61 8.78 -8.45 2.14
N LEU A 62 8.68 -8.20 3.45
CA LEU A 62 9.75 -8.53 4.41
C LEU A 62 9.98 -10.04 4.53
N LEU A 63 8.91 -10.85 4.52
CA LEU A 63 9.03 -12.31 4.50
C LEU A 63 9.70 -12.80 3.22
N GLU A 64 9.33 -12.25 2.06
CA GLU A 64 9.96 -12.59 0.78
C GLU A 64 11.46 -12.23 0.75
N GLN A 65 11.85 -11.09 1.37
CA GLN A 65 13.27 -10.73 1.53
C GLN A 65 14.02 -11.72 2.42
N GLU A 66 13.40 -12.20 3.50
CA GLU A 66 13.98 -13.18 4.40
C GLU A 66 14.14 -14.55 3.72
N GLU A 67 13.15 -14.99 2.93
CA GLU A 67 13.20 -16.25 2.19
C GLU A 67 14.21 -16.26 1.04
N ALA A 68 14.54 -15.08 0.48
CA ALA A 68 15.51 -14.93 -0.59
C ALA A 68 16.97 -14.83 -0.13
N ALA A 69 17.23 -14.68 1.18
CA ALA A 69 18.56 -14.49 1.78
C ALA A 69 19.28 -15.81 2.09
#